data_AF-A0A7S4VK26-F1
#
_entry.id   AF-A0A7S4VK26-F1
#
_cell.length_a   1.000
_cell.length_b   1.000
_cell.length_c   1.000
_cell.angle_alpha   90.00
_cell.angle_beta   90.00
_cell.angle_gamma   90.00
#
_symmetry.space_group_name_H-M   'P 1'
#
loop_
_entity.id
_entity.type
_entity.pdbx_description
1 polymer ?
#
loop_
_entity_poly.entity_id
_entity_poly.type
_entity_poly.pdbx_seq_one_letter_code
_entity_poly.pdbx_strand_id
1 'polypeptide(L)'
;FLNFKEMSDTNKIAAMKFLHSLILYTYFAKQEYVPIVITRSVQLTLQHGLCKESCVALASCSYFLCGYQDFKGAEYIGGLSIGILEKLKAQEHLSQVYI
;
A
#
# COMPACT_ATOMS: atom_id res chain seq x y z
N PHE A 1 -5.52 -12.33 -3.06
CA PHE A 1 -4.69 -11.15 -3.37
C PHE A 1 -3.39 -11.51 -4.09
N LEU A 2 -2.58 -12.46 -3.61
CA LEU A 2 -1.28 -12.79 -4.22
C LEU A 2 -1.35 -13.33 -5.67
N ASN A 3 -2.50 -13.81 -6.12
CA ASN A 3 -2.73 -14.23 -7.51
C ASN A 3 -3.07 -13.07 -8.46
N PHE A 4 -3.08 -11.82 -7.99
CA PHE A 4 -3.28 -10.67 -8.88
C PHE A 4 -2.15 -10.58 -9.91
N LYS A 5 -2.53 -10.14 -11.12
CA LYS A 5 -1.58 -9.79 -12.18
C LYS A 5 -0.68 -8.66 -11.71
N GLU A 6 0.54 -8.63 -12.25
CA GLU A 6 1.40 -7.47 -12.11
C GLU A 6 0.85 -6.31 -12.95
N MET A 7 0.97 -5.09 -12.43
CA MET A 7 0.56 -3.87 -13.11
C MET A 7 1.52 -3.59 -14.27
N SER A 8 0.99 -3.52 -15.49
CA SER A 8 1.80 -3.30 -16.71
C SER A 8 1.73 -1.88 -17.27
N ASP A 9 0.69 -1.11 -16.90
CA ASP A 9 0.50 0.26 -17.37
C ASP A 9 1.47 1.21 -16.63
N THR A 10 2.41 1.79 -17.39
CA THR A 10 3.45 2.68 -16.87
C THR A 10 2.89 3.95 -16.23
N ASN A 11 1.76 4.47 -16.71
CA ASN A 11 1.11 5.64 -16.11
C ASN A 11 0.51 5.29 -14.74
N LYS A 12 -0.02 4.08 -14.58
CA LYS A 12 -0.55 3.61 -13.29
C LYS A 12 0.55 3.35 -12.28
N ILE A 13 1.68 2.79 -12.72
CA ILE A 13 2.86 2.62 -11.89
C ILE A 13 3.40 3.99 -11.44
N ALA A 14 3.49 4.96 -12.36
CA ALA A 14 3.91 6.32 -12.01
C ALA A 14 2.95 6.98 -11.00
N ALA A 15 1.64 6.79 -11.15
CA ALA A 15 0.65 7.25 -10.19
C ALA A 15 0.81 6.59 -8.81
N MET A 16 1.09 5.28 -8.75
CA MET A 16 1.37 4.57 -7.50
C MET A 16 2.60 5.13 -6.79
N LYS A 17 3.68 5.41 -7.52
CA LYS A 17 4.88 6.08 -6.99
C LYS A 17 4.59 7.47 -6.45
N PHE A 18 3.83 8.27 -7.20
CA PHE A 18 3.43 9.60 -6.77
C PHE A 18 2.60 9.55 -5.48
N LEU A 19 1.59 8.68 -5.42
CA LEU A 19 0.76 8.50 -4.24
C LEU A 19 1.59 8.01 -3.04
N HIS A 20 2.53 7.09 -3.26
CA HIS A 20 3.45 6.64 -2.23
C HIS A 20 4.24 7.80 -1.61
N SER A 21 4.84 8.67 -2.43
CA SER A 21 5.51 9.88 -1.92
C SER A 21 4.55 10.81 -1.20
N LEU A 22 3.32 10.95 -1.70
CA LEU A 22 2.31 11.83 -1.13
C LEU A 22 1.86 11.39 0.28
N ILE A 23 1.92 10.10 0.62
CA ILE A 23 1.64 9.60 1.98
C ILE A 23 2.52 10.33 3.01
N LEU A 24 3.83 10.42 2.76
CA LEU A 24 4.76 11.07 3.68
C LEU A 24 4.44 12.57 3.84
N TYR A 25 4.25 13.28 2.73
CA TYR A 25 3.98 14.72 2.77
C TYR A 25 2.63 15.03 3.43
N THR A 26 1.60 14.25 3.15
CA THR A 26 0.29 14.41 3.80
C THR A 26 0.36 14.06 5.29
N TYR A 27 1.15 13.06 5.68
CA TYR A 27 1.35 12.74 7.09
C TYR A 27 1.92 13.92 7.90
N PHE A 28 2.86 14.68 7.34
CA PHE A 28 3.44 15.84 8.04
C PHE A 28 2.65 17.13 7.86
N ALA A 29 2.05 17.38 6.69
CA ALA A 29 1.42 18.65 6.38
C ALA A 29 -0.09 18.68 6.67
N LYS A 30 -0.82 17.59 6.34
CA LYS A 30 -2.28 17.51 6.41
C LYS A 30 -2.75 16.06 6.60
N GLN A 31 -2.73 15.60 7.85
CA GLN A 31 -2.99 14.20 8.22
C GLN A 31 -4.37 13.69 7.76
N GLU A 32 -5.37 14.57 7.69
CA GLU A 32 -6.72 14.27 7.20
C GLU A 32 -6.77 13.70 5.77
N TYR A 33 -5.73 13.93 4.95
CA TYR A 33 -5.65 13.39 3.59
C TYR A 33 -4.95 12.04 3.49
N VAL A 34 -4.26 11.59 4.53
CA VAL A 34 -3.51 10.32 4.53
C VAL A 34 -4.42 9.13 4.20
N PRO A 35 -5.63 8.99 4.79
CA PRO A 35 -6.56 7.92 4.41
C PRO A 35 -6.97 7.98 2.93
N ILE A 36 -7.21 9.17 2.39
CA ILE A 36 -7.61 9.36 0.99
C ILE A 36 -6.52 8.87 0.03
N VAL A 37 -5.27 9.24 0.31
CA VAL A 37 -4.11 8.82 -0.51
C VAL A 37 -3.93 7.31 -0.46
N ILE A 38 -3.98 6.71 0.73
CA ILE A 38 -3.82 5.26 0.90
C ILE A 38 -4.96 4.49 0.23
N THR A 39 -6.20 4.88 0.44
CA THR A 39 -7.35 4.25 -0.22
C THR A 39 -7.24 4.35 -1.74
N ARG A 40 -6.75 5.48 -2.26
CA ARG A 40 -6.53 5.63 -3.71
C ARG A 40 -5.47 4.67 -4.25
N SER A 41 -4.37 4.46 -3.52
CA SER A 41 -3.34 3.47 -3.88
C SER A 41 -3.86 2.03 -3.84
N VAL A 42 -4.69 1.70 -2.83
CA VAL A 42 -5.35 0.38 -2.75
C VAL A 42 -6.32 0.18 -3.91
N GLN A 43 -7.11 1.19 -4.27
CA GLN A 43 -8.00 1.12 -5.45
C GLN A 43 -7.23 0.88 -6.75
N LEU A 44 -6.12 1.58 -6.98
CA LEU A 44 -5.30 1.37 -8.18
C LEU A 44 -4.72 -0.05 -8.21
N THR A 45 -4.28 -0.56 -7.06
CA THR A 45 -3.82 -1.95 -6.91
C THR A 45 -4.92 -2.94 -7.29
N LEU A 46 -6.13 -2.74 -6.78
CA LEU A 46 -7.30 -3.59 -7.06
C LEU A 46 -7.75 -3.52 -8.52
N GLN A 47 -7.64 -2.36 -9.17
CA GLN A 47 -8.12 -2.15 -10.54
C GLN A 47 -7.11 -2.59 -11.59
N HIS A 48 -5.81 -2.38 -11.33
CA HIS A 48 -4.77 -2.50 -12.36
C HIS A 48 -3.74 -3.60 -12.09
N GLY A 49 -3.76 -4.22 -10.90
CA GLY A 49 -2.80 -5.24 -10.52
C GLY A 49 -1.80 -4.74 -9.49
N LEU A 50 -0.86 -5.61 -9.13
CA LEU A 50 0.16 -5.34 -8.12
C LEU A 50 1.35 -4.59 -8.75
N CYS A 51 1.82 -3.56 -8.09
CA CYS A 51 3.17 -3.02 -8.29
C CYS A 51 3.92 -3.02 -6.96
N LYS A 52 5.20 -2.64 -6.95
CA LYS A 52 6.00 -2.66 -5.72
C LYS A 52 5.39 -1.79 -4.62
N GLU A 53 4.87 -0.63 -4.97
CA GLU A 53 4.25 0.31 -4.04
C GLU A 53 2.91 -0.22 -3.47
N SER A 54 2.33 -1.27 -4.05
CA SER A 54 1.12 -1.91 -3.52
C SER A 54 1.35 -2.52 -2.13
N CYS A 55 2.56 -3.00 -1.81
CA CYS A 55 2.83 -3.52 -0.46
C CYS A 55 2.72 -2.39 0.58
N VAL A 56 3.30 -1.22 0.30
CA VAL A 56 3.21 -0.07 1.20
C VAL A 56 1.76 0.37 1.38
N ALA A 57 0.99 0.48 0.30
CA ALA A 57 -0.42 0.86 0.37
C ALA A 57 -1.24 -0.07 1.29
N LEU A 58 -1.01 -1.38 1.21
CA LEU A 58 -1.70 -2.36 2.05
C LEU A 58 -1.17 -2.36 3.49
N ALA A 59 0.14 -2.20 3.71
CA ALA A 59 0.71 -2.04 5.05
C ALA A 59 0.11 -0.82 5.76
N SER A 60 0.05 0.32 5.07
CA SER A 60 -0.56 1.53 5.64
C SER A 60 -2.07 1.38 5.87
N CYS A 61 -2.77 0.61 5.05
CA CYS A 61 -4.17 0.27 5.30
C CYS A 61 -4.34 -0.61 6.56
N SER A 62 -3.44 -1.57 6.77
CA SER A 62 -3.40 -2.40 7.98
C SER A 62 -3.17 -1.56 9.23
N TYR A 63 -2.25 -0.59 9.19
CA TYR A 63 -2.04 0.38 10.26
C TYR A 63 -3.32 1.13 10.65
N PHE A 64 -4.11 1.57 9.67
CA PHE A 64 -5.39 2.21 9.96
C PHE A 64 -6.41 1.27 10.60
N LEU A 65 -6.48 0.01 10.14
CA LEU A 65 -7.38 -0.98 10.75
C LEU A 65 -7.04 -1.24 12.21
N CYS A 66 -5.74 -1.24 12.59
CA CYS A 66 -5.33 -1.28 13.99
C CYS A 66 -5.91 -0.10 14.78
N GLY A 67 -5.89 1.11 14.22
CA GLY A 67 -6.50 2.30 14.84
C GLY A 67 -8.00 2.18 15.05
N TYR A 68 -8.70 1.45 14.18
CA TYR A 68 -10.13 1.12 14.31
C TYR A 68 -10.40 -0.11 15.18
N GLN A 69 -9.39 -0.70 15.82
CA GLN A 69 -9.48 -1.92 16.62
C GLN A 69 -9.93 -3.17 15.82
N ASP A 70 -9.85 -3.13 14.49
CA ASP A 70 -10.05 -4.31 13.63
C ASP A 70 -8.71 -5.05 13.45
N PHE A 71 -8.27 -5.71 14.52
CA PHE A 71 -6.98 -6.41 14.52
C PHE A 71 -6.95 -7.61 13.57
N LYS A 72 -8.09 -8.29 13.37
CA LYS A 72 -8.18 -9.42 12.43
C LYS A 72 -8.04 -8.96 10.98
N GLY A 73 -8.73 -7.87 10.63
CA GLY A 73 -8.57 -7.23 9.33
C GLY A 73 -7.15 -6.72 9.13
N ALA A 74 -6.57 -6.08 10.15
CA ALA A 74 -5.19 -5.59 10.10
C ALA A 74 -4.17 -6.71 9.88
N GLU A 75 -4.26 -7.82 10.63
CA GLU A 75 -3.37 -8.98 10.47
C GLU A 75 -3.49 -9.57 9.06
N TYR A 76 -4.71 -9.75 8.57
CA TYR A 76 -4.95 -10.29 7.23
C TYR A 76 -4.33 -9.39 6.14
N ILE A 77 -4.61 -8.09 6.16
CA ILE A 77 -4.08 -7.15 5.16
C ILE A 77 -2.56 -6.97 5.31
N GLY A 78 -2.04 -6.99 6.53
CA GLY A 78 -0.60 -6.93 6.81
C GLY A 78 0.13 -8.13 6.22
N GLY A 79 -0.40 -9.34 6.41
CA GLY A 79 0.14 -10.55 5.79
C GLY A 79 0.13 -10.50 4.25
N LEU A 80 -0.92 -9.91 3.66
CA LEU A 80 -0.95 -9.68 2.20
C LEU A 80 0.13 -8.72 1.73
N SER A 81 0.38 -7.65 2.48
CA SER A 81 1.45 -6.69 2.18
C SER A 81 2.82 -7.37 2.15
N ILE A 82 3.13 -8.17 3.17
CA ILE A 82 4.38 -8.93 3.26
C ILE A 82 4.52 -9.89 2.07
N GLY A 83 3.47 -10.65 1.75
CA GLY A 83 3.51 -11.55 0.60
C GLY A 83 3.72 -10.84 -0.75
N ILE A 84 3.22 -9.60 -0.91
CA ILE A 84 3.47 -8.81 -2.12
C ILE A 84 4.92 -8.33 -2.17
N LEU A 85 5.46 -7.88 -1.03
CA LEU A 85 6.86 -7.46 -0.92
C LEU A 85 7.81 -8.59 -1.32
N GLU A 86 7.57 -9.81 -0.84
CA GLU A 86 8.34 -11.01 -1.19
C GLU A 86 8.16 -11.38 -2.68
N LYS A 87 6.92 -11.43 -3.17
CA LYS A 87 6.60 -11.80 -4.56
C LYS A 87 7.26 -10.87 -5.58
N LEU A 88 7.18 -9.56 -5.36
CA LEU A 88 7.70 -8.54 -6.29
C LEU A 88 9.14 -8.12 -6.00
N LYS A 89 9.80 -8.76 -5.00
CA LYS A 89 11.16 -8.42 -4.55
C LYS A 89 11.30 -6.92 -4.29
N ALA A 90 10.33 -6.34 -3.59
CA ALA A 90 10.24 -4.90 -3.31
C ALA A 90 11.05 -4.52 -2.06
N GLN A 91 12.34 -4.87 -2.03
CA GLN A 91 13.21 -4.68 -0.86
C GLN A 91 13.42 -3.22 -0.50
N GLU A 92 13.24 -2.30 -1.45
CA GLU A 92 13.25 -0.85 -1.20
C GLU A 92 12.18 -0.40 -0.20
N HIS A 93 11.12 -1.19 0.00
CA HIS A 93 10.00 -0.88 0.89
C HIS A 93 10.02 -1.69 2.19
N LEU A 94 11.09 -2.44 2.47
CA LEU A 94 11.15 -3.34 3.64
C LEU A 94 10.93 -2.60 4.96
N SER A 95 11.56 -1.43 5.13
CA SER A 95 11.37 -0.60 6.32
C SER A 95 9.94 -0.08 6.46
N GLN A 96 9.21 0.12 5.38
CA GLN A 96 7.85 0.66 5.44
C GLN A 96 6.78 -0.41 5.69
N VAL A 97 7.14 -1.69 5.52
CA VAL A 97 6.23 -2.83 5.69
C VAL A 97 6.44 -3.53 7.04
N TYR A 98 7.67 -3.55 7.57
CA TYR A 98 8.01 -4.26 8.82
C TYR A 98 8.14 -3.38 10.06
N ILE A 99 8.16 -2.05 9.92
CA ILE A 99 8.23 -1.09 11.04
C ILE A 99 6.82 -0.62 11.38
#